data_AF-A0A370HNC6-F1
#
_entry.id   AF-A0A370HNC6-F1
#
_cell.length_a   1.000
_cell.length_b   1.000
_cell.length_c   1.000
_cell.angle_alpha   90.00
_cell.angle_beta   90.00
_cell.angle_gamma   90.00
#
_symmetry.space_group_name_H-M   'P 1'
#
loop_
_entity.id
_entity.type
_entity.pdbx_description
1 polymer ?
#
loop_
_entity_poly.entity_id
_entity_poly.type
_entity_poly.pdbx_seq_one_letter_code
_entity_poly.pdbx_strand_id
1 'polypeptide(L)'
;MGLKGFAAAAIGFTLSIGTALAAEPVFPPASRVGIVPPQDMVLSKRFNGFENEERAAAITISEMPPAAYDQLTAGLTKEALKHQGLDVKARETVKVGDKTGVLIAGAMTGPVKGRKWVLAVKGKDLTALLIAQVQGGQDGYSEDQMRSALKSVALRGPISLEEQVSALPFRIGDKAGFRPVRVLSGNSILFTDGPNDTIKAMEQPVAIMAASLQPPPPPGERREQFARAALNSNQLLKDVVFERSESFRFKGQDWHEIVARAKDAPTGEPIVVMQTIRFEPDRYVRMVGLVREGDRDKTLPRFRSIIDSVDMNP
;
A
#
# COMPACT_ATOMS: atom_id res chain seq x y z
N MET A 1 77.17 30.92 -6.98
CA MET A 1 76.05 30.82 -6.01
C MET A 1 74.98 31.78 -6.51
N GLY A 2 74.08 31.39 -7.44
CA GLY A 2 72.77 30.77 -7.19
C GLY A 2 71.78 31.81 -6.62
N LEU A 3 70.57 32.11 -7.13
CA LEU A 3 69.68 31.46 -8.08
C LEU A 3 68.54 32.44 -8.49
N LYS A 4 68.24 32.43 -9.78
CA LYS A 4 67.05 32.84 -10.58
C LYS A 4 65.70 33.17 -9.90
N GLY A 5 65.07 34.26 -10.38
CA GLY A 5 63.78 34.25 -11.12
C GLY A 5 62.45 34.26 -10.34
N PHE A 6 61.70 35.37 -10.41
CA PHE A 6 60.28 35.44 -10.04
C PHE A 6 59.42 35.55 -11.31
N ALA A 7 58.56 34.56 -11.53
CA ALA A 7 57.48 34.59 -12.52
C ALA A 7 56.15 34.76 -11.79
N ALA A 8 55.36 35.78 -12.16
CA ALA A 8 54.02 36.01 -11.66
C ALA A 8 53.02 35.15 -12.44
N ALA A 9 52.25 34.31 -11.74
CA ALA A 9 51.15 33.55 -12.31
C ALA A 9 49.83 34.08 -11.72
N ALA A 10 48.98 34.64 -12.59
CA ALA A 10 47.60 35.01 -12.27
C ALA A 10 46.70 33.78 -12.41
N ILE A 11 46.07 33.36 -11.32
CA ILE A 11 45.08 32.27 -11.29
C ILE A 11 43.69 32.90 -11.39
N GLY A 12 43.04 32.72 -12.55
CA GLY A 12 41.64 33.08 -12.75
C GLY A 12 40.72 32.03 -12.16
N PHE A 13 39.87 32.43 -11.22
CA PHE A 13 38.85 31.60 -10.59
C PHE A 13 37.61 31.52 -11.50
N THR A 14 37.36 30.39 -12.14
CA THR A 14 36.08 30.12 -12.82
C THR A 14 35.05 29.65 -11.80
N LEU A 15 34.08 30.51 -11.49
CA LEU A 15 32.87 30.15 -10.74
C LEU A 15 31.93 29.33 -11.63
N SER A 16 31.88 28.02 -11.39
CA SER A 16 30.85 27.15 -11.95
C SER A 16 29.55 27.38 -11.19
N ILE A 17 28.60 28.11 -11.80
CA ILE A 17 27.23 28.25 -11.28
C ILE A 17 26.52 26.93 -11.57
N GLY A 18 26.58 25.99 -10.63
CA GLY A 18 25.72 24.82 -10.64
C GLY A 18 24.29 25.24 -10.33
N THR A 19 23.42 25.21 -11.34
CA THR A 19 21.96 25.25 -11.12
C THR A 19 21.58 24.04 -10.26
N ALA A 20 21.28 24.27 -8.99
CA ALA A 20 20.70 23.26 -8.12
C ALA A 20 19.33 22.88 -8.66
N LEU A 21 19.24 21.76 -9.39
CA LEU A 21 17.96 21.14 -9.72
C LEU A 21 17.30 20.75 -8.40
N ALA A 22 16.14 21.35 -8.12
CA ALA A 22 15.33 20.93 -6.98
C ALA A 22 15.01 19.44 -7.15
N ALA A 23 15.27 18.64 -6.12
CA ALA A 23 14.98 17.22 -6.17
C ALA A 23 13.49 17.00 -6.48
N GLU A 24 13.20 16.16 -7.47
CA GLU A 24 11.83 15.91 -7.92
C GLU A 24 11.12 14.94 -6.97
N PRO A 25 9.80 15.13 -6.74
CA PRO A 25 9.02 14.17 -5.98
C PRO A 25 9.00 12.79 -6.63
N VAL A 26 9.28 11.76 -5.85
CA VAL A 26 9.13 10.35 -6.22
C VAL A 26 7.75 9.86 -5.80
N PHE A 27 7.05 9.19 -6.72
CA PHE A 27 5.74 8.60 -6.46
C PHE A 27 5.90 7.08 -6.30
N PRO A 28 5.43 6.48 -5.20
CA PRO A 28 5.28 5.04 -5.13
C PRO A 28 4.42 4.48 -6.28
N PRO A 29 4.62 3.21 -6.66
CA PRO A 29 3.81 2.55 -7.68
C PRO A 29 2.30 2.73 -7.43
N ALA A 30 1.56 3.10 -8.48
CA ALA A 30 0.12 3.41 -8.43
C ALA A 30 -0.32 4.52 -7.45
N SER A 31 0.60 5.24 -6.79
CA SER A 31 0.23 6.29 -5.84
C SER A 31 0.11 7.65 -6.49
N ARG A 32 -0.92 8.41 -6.11
CA ARG A 32 -1.11 9.81 -6.51
C ARG A 32 -0.37 10.79 -5.61
N VAL A 33 0.28 10.29 -4.56
CA VAL A 33 1.00 11.05 -3.56
C VAL A 33 2.49 10.73 -3.68
N GLY A 34 3.28 11.74 -4.01
CA GLY A 34 4.74 11.65 -4.05
C GLY A 34 5.38 12.57 -3.02
N ILE A 35 6.63 12.29 -2.67
CA ILE A 35 7.46 13.16 -1.84
C ILE A 35 8.87 13.20 -2.40
N VAL A 36 9.65 14.21 -2.05
CA VAL A 36 11.10 14.14 -2.11
C VAL A 36 11.54 13.34 -0.87
N PRO A 37 11.94 12.06 -1.01
CA PRO A 37 12.33 11.27 0.15
C PRO A 37 13.61 11.86 0.78
N PRO A 38 13.80 11.71 2.10
CA PRO A 38 15.08 11.98 2.73
C PRO A 38 16.22 11.24 2.01
N GLN A 39 17.43 11.80 2.08
CA GLN A 39 18.62 11.20 1.47
C GLN A 39 18.78 9.75 1.93
N ASP A 40 19.04 8.82 1.00
CA ASP A 40 19.20 7.37 1.23
C ASP A 40 17.90 6.62 1.60
N MET A 41 16.73 7.26 1.65
CA MET A 41 15.46 6.52 1.67
C MET A 41 15.13 5.99 0.27
N VAL A 42 14.71 4.73 0.22
CA VAL A 42 14.31 4.06 -1.02
C VAL A 42 12.82 3.73 -0.98
N LEU A 43 12.22 3.47 -2.15
CA LEU A 43 10.86 2.92 -2.22
C LEU A 43 10.78 1.59 -1.47
N SER A 44 9.79 1.46 -0.60
CA SER A 44 9.58 0.21 0.13
C SER A 44 9.00 -0.87 -0.79
N LYS A 45 9.48 -2.11 -0.62
CA LYS A 45 8.90 -3.30 -1.25
C LYS A 45 7.79 -3.94 -0.40
N ARG A 46 7.61 -3.47 0.84
CA ARG A 46 6.77 -4.10 1.87
C ARG A 46 5.53 -3.28 2.21
N PHE A 47 5.49 -2.01 1.83
CA PHE A 47 4.34 -1.14 2.01
C PHE A 47 4.38 0.00 1.00
N ASN A 48 3.25 0.67 0.80
CA ASN A 48 3.19 1.85 -0.04
C ASN A 48 3.90 3.03 0.65
N GLY A 49 5.12 3.36 0.20
CA GLY A 49 5.93 4.42 0.80
C GLY A 49 7.43 4.23 0.65
N PHE A 50 8.19 4.75 1.63
CA PHE A 50 9.65 4.80 1.61
C PHE A 50 10.23 4.24 2.90
N GLU A 51 11.43 3.64 2.82
CA GLU A 51 12.14 3.12 3.98
C GLU A 51 13.65 3.30 3.87
N ASN A 52 14.30 3.32 5.03
CA ASN A 52 15.73 3.11 5.18
C ASN A 52 15.92 2.23 6.41
N GLU A 53 16.32 0.98 6.18
CA GLU A 53 16.47 -0.01 7.25
C GLU A 53 17.66 0.31 8.16
N GLU A 54 18.77 0.81 7.61
CA GLU A 54 19.97 1.19 8.36
C GLU A 54 19.70 2.31 9.38
N ARG A 55 18.82 3.26 9.01
CA ARG A 55 18.39 4.38 9.86
C ARG A 55 17.07 4.11 10.57
N ALA A 56 16.57 2.87 10.53
CA ALA A 56 15.33 2.41 11.15
C ALA A 56 14.14 3.36 10.91
N ALA A 57 14.00 3.84 9.67
CA ALA A 57 13.07 4.88 9.30
C ALA A 57 12.10 4.43 8.20
N ALA A 58 10.85 4.86 8.30
CA ALA A 58 9.80 4.54 7.33
C ALA A 58 8.83 5.70 7.16
N ILE A 59 8.33 5.89 5.95
CA ILE A 59 7.22 6.79 5.61
C ILE A 59 6.18 5.98 4.86
N THR A 60 5.00 5.79 5.45
CA THR A 60 3.87 5.12 4.79
C THR A 60 2.92 6.15 4.21
N ILE A 61 2.29 5.81 3.08
CA ILE A 61 1.41 6.68 2.32
C ILE A 61 0.07 5.98 2.10
N SER A 62 -1.02 6.68 2.46
CA SER A 62 -2.39 6.22 2.26
C SER A 62 -3.22 7.29 1.55
N GLU A 63 -4.08 6.84 0.64
CA GLU A 63 -5.01 7.68 -0.13
C GLU A 63 -6.43 7.35 0.29
N MET A 64 -7.24 8.37 0.53
CA MET A 64 -8.64 8.27 0.92
C MET A 64 -9.52 9.17 0.05
N PRO A 65 -10.84 8.94 0.02
CA PRO A 65 -11.77 9.85 -0.65
C PRO A 65 -11.59 11.29 -0.14
N PRO A 66 -11.86 12.32 -0.98
CA PRO A 66 -11.73 13.72 -0.58
C PRO A 66 -12.64 14.07 0.61
N ALA A 67 -13.81 13.42 0.70
CA ALA A 67 -14.74 13.57 1.81
C ALA A 67 -14.19 13.09 3.17
N ALA A 68 -13.13 12.27 3.18
CA ALA A 68 -12.56 11.74 4.41
C ALA A 68 -11.71 12.76 5.19
N TYR A 69 -11.27 13.88 4.58
CA TYR A 69 -10.32 14.80 5.22
C TYR A 69 -10.84 15.37 6.54
N ASP A 70 -12.08 15.84 6.57
CA ASP A 70 -12.63 16.51 7.75
C ASP A 70 -12.83 15.49 8.89
N GLN A 71 -13.35 14.30 8.57
CA GLN A 71 -13.48 13.19 9.53
C GLN A 71 -12.11 12.72 10.04
N LEU A 72 -11.13 12.58 9.15
CA LEU A 72 -9.77 12.18 9.49
C LEU A 72 -9.15 13.17 10.47
N THR A 73 -9.12 14.46 10.13
CA THR A 73 -8.46 15.48 10.95
C THR A 73 -9.18 15.74 12.28
N ALA A 74 -10.49 15.53 12.34
CA ALA A 74 -11.25 15.50 13.59
C ALA A 74 -10.88 14.30 14.47
N GLY A 75 -10.64 13.13 13.87
CA GLY A 75 -10.22 11.91 14.57
C GLY A 75 -8.77 11.90 15.06
N LEU A 76 -7.92 12.80 14.56
CA LEU A 76 -6.52 12.96 15.01
C LEU A 76 -6.43 13.71 16.36
N THR A 77 -7.18 13.27 17.37
CA THR A 77 -7.11 13.80 18.74
C THR A 77 -5.89 13.27 19.48
N LYS A 78 -5.48 13.94 20.57
CA LYS A 78 -4.31 13.52 21.37
C LYS A 78 -4.51 12.13 21.96
N GLU A 79 -5.73 11.84 22.42
CA GLU A 79 -6.13 10.57 23.03
C GLU A 79 -6.10 9.45 21.98
N ALA A 80 -6.73 9.66 20.82
CA ALA A 80 -6.74 8.68 19.74
C ALA A 80 -5.33 8.37 19.23
N LEU A 81 -4.49 9.41 19.07
CA LEU A 81 -3.10 9.24 18.63
C LEU A 81 -2.23 8.53 19.68
N LYS A 82 -2.48 8.78 20.97
CA LYS A 82 -1.81 8.03 22.06
C LYS A 82 -2.14 6.55 21.98
N HIS A 83 -3.39 6.18 21.72
CA HIS A 83 -3.78 4.78 21.47
C HIS A 83 -3.11 4.20 20.21
N GLN A 84 -2.80 5.04 19.22
CA GLN A 84 -2.08 4.65 18.00
C GLN A 84 -0.54 4.77 18.12
N GLY A 85 -0.01 4.83 19.34
CA GLY A 85 1.43 4.80 19.55
C GLY A 85 2.12 6.16 19.44
N LEU A 86 1.42 7.28 19.60
CA LEU A 86 1.98 8.64 19.47
C LEU A 86 1.63 9.54 20.67
N ASP A 87 2.65 9.94 21.45
CA ASP A 87 2.54 11.01 22.44
C ASP A 87 2.80 12.36 21.75
N VAL A 88 1.70 13.05 21.44
CA VAL A 88 1.70 14.31 20.68
C VAL A 88 2.47 15.41 21.41
N LYS A 89 3.46 15.99 20.71
CA LYS A 89 4.26 17.14 21.16
C LYS A 89 3.94 18.41 20.40
N ALA A 90 3.63 18.30 19.11
CA ALA A 90 3.26 19.43 18.27
C ALA A 90 2.12 19.06 17.34
N ARG A 91 1.22 20.01 17.10
CA ARG A 91 0.19 19.97 16.06
C ARG A 91 0.16 21.35 15.42
N GLU A 92 0.28 21.39 14.10
CA GLU A 92 0.32 22.64 13.35
C GLU A 92 -0.39 22.48 12.01
N THR A 93 -0.86 23.61 11.51
CA THR A 93 -1.32 23.73 10.12
C THR A 93 -0.11 24.06 9.26
N VAL A 94 0.14 23.27 8.22
CA VAL A 94 1.29 23.43 7.33
C VAL A 94 0.84 23.67 5.90
N LYS A 95 1.64 24.44 5.17
CA LYS A 95 1.49 24.58 3.73
C LYS A 95 2.29 23.48 3.03
N VAL A 96 1.65 22.80 2.09
CA VAL A 96 2.21 21.71 1.28
C VAL A 96 1.96 22.08 -0.18
N GLY A 97 2.97 22.66 -0.84
CA GLY A 97 2.77 23.32 -2.13
C GLY A 97 1.73 24.45 -2.04
N ASP A 98 0.64 24.32 -2.78
CA ASP A 98 -0.55 25.19 -2.78
C ASP A 98 -1.65 24.75 -1.80
N LYS A 99 -1.47 23.63 -1.10
CA LYS A 99 -2.48 22.99 -0.24
C LYS A 99 -2.19 23.23 1.23
N THR A 100 -3.23 23.00 2.03
CA THR A 100 -3.16 23.03 3.49
C THR A 100 -3.19 21.60 4.04
N GLY A 101 -2.33 21.34 5.02
CA GLY A 101 -2.29 20.08 5.75
C GLY A 101 -2.24 20.30 7.26
N VAL A 102 -2.51 19.23 8.00
CA VAL A 102 -2.30 19.16 9.45
C VAL A 102 -1.13 18.23 9.70
N LEU A 103 -0.05 18.77 10.28
CA LEU A 103 1.13 17.99 10.69
C LEU A 103 1.13 17.85 12.20
N ILE A 104 1.24 16.61 12.66
CA ILE A 104 1.33 16.25 14.07
C ILE A 104 2.64 15.51 14.27
N ALA A 105 3.41 15.92 15.28
CA ALA A 105 4.69 15.32 15.62
C ALA A 105 4.71 14.93 17.10
N GLY A 106 5.44 13.87 17.43
CA GLY A 106 5.61 13.47 18.82
C GLY A 106 6.48 12.23 18.99
N ALA A 107 6.53 11.77 20.23
CA ALA A 107 7.30 10.60 20.61
C ALA A 107 6.48 9.32 20.40
N MET A 108 7.12 8.26 19.93
CA MET A 108 6.48 6.94 19.85
C MET A 108 6.18 6.43 21.26
N THR A 109 4.96 5.93 21.46
CA THR A 109 4.55 5.24 22.69
C THR A 109 4.50 3.75 22.42
N GLY A 110 5.41 3.01 23.04
CA GLY A 110 5.58 1.58 22.83
C GLY A 110 6.93 1.09 23.39
N PRO A 111 7.22 -0.22 23.23
CA PRO A 111 8.51 -0.77 23.64
C PRO A 111 9.68 -0.20 22.84
N VAL A 112 9.43 0.12 21.56
CA VAL A 112 10.40 0.77 20.69
C VAL A 112 10.28 2.29 20.85
N LYS A 113 11.35 2.92 21.31
CA LYS A 113 11.46 4.39 21.38
C LYS A 113 11.72 4.97 19.99
N GLY A 114 11.26 6.19 19.77
CA GLY A 114 11.45 6.88 18.50
C GLY A 114 10.59 8.12 18.36
N ARG A 115 10.61 8.69 17.15
CA ARG A 115 9.84 9.87 16.75
C ARG A 115 8.84 9.45 15.67
N LYS A 116 7.66 10.05 15.70
CA LYS A 116 6.60 9.79 14.72
C LYS A 116 5.91 11.08 14.31
N TRP A 117 5.59 11.16 13.02
CA TRP A 117 4.89 12.26 12.40
C TRP A 117 3.67 11.74 11.64
N VAL A 118 2.59 12.51 11.68
CA VAL A 118 1.36 12.24 10.95
C VAL A 118 1.00 13.50 10.17
N LEU A 119 0.96 13.41 8.85
CA LEU A 119 0.57 14.50 7.97
C LEU A 119 -0.72 14.11 7.23
N ALA A 120 -1.77 14.90 7.39
CA ALA A 120 -2.97 14.82 6.57
C ALA A 120 -3.02 16.03 5.61
N VAL A 121 -3.13 15.79 4.30
CA VAL A 121 -3.21 16.84 3.27
C VAL A 121 -4.53 16.75 2.52
N LYS A 122 -5.22 17.89 2.38
CA LYS A 122 -6.44 17.99 1.57
C LYS A 122 -6.05 18.24 0.11
N GLY A 123 -6.22 17.22 -0.73
CA GLY A 123 -6.12 17.35 -2.18
C GLY A 123 -7.42 17.90 -2.78
N LYS A 124 -7.40 18.12 -4.10
CA LYS A 124 -8.60 18.54 -4.85
C LYS A 124 -9.66 17.43 -4.89
N ASP A 125 -9.20 16.20 -5.07
CA ASP A 125 -10.02 15.02 -5.33
C ASP A 125 -9.55 13.78 -4.54
N LEU A 126 -8.66 13.97 -3.56
CA LEU A 126 -8.21 12.94 -2.63
C LEU A 126 -7.83 13.53 -1.27
N THR A 127 -7.79 12.69 -0.25
CA THR A 127 -7.14 12.97 1.03
C THR A 127 -5.88 12.13 1.14
N ALA A 128 -4.72 12.76 1.36
CA ALA A 128 -3.46 12.05 1.57
C ALA A 128 -3.13 11.98 3.05
N LEU A 129 -2.74 10.80 3.53
CA LEU A 129 -2.23 10.58 4.88
C LEU A 129 -0.83 9.98 4.78
N LEU A 130 0.14 10.68 5.36
CA LEU A 130 1.52 10.20 5.48
C LEU A 130 1.83 9.96 6.95
N ILE A 131 2.37 8.79 7.27
CA ILE A 131 2.84 8.46 8.61
C ILE A 131 4.33 8.16 8.51
N ALA A 132 5.14 9.03 9.12
CA ALA A 132 6.57 8.84 9.18
C ALA A 132 6.99 8.41 10.58
N GLN A 133 7.99 7.54 10.67
CA GLN A 133 8.58 7.13 11.94
C GLN A 133 10.08 6.89 11.78
N VAL A 134 10.81 7.20 12.85
CA VAL A 134 12.23 6.89 13.02
C VAL A 134 12.36 6.23 14.39
N GLN A 135 12.80 4.98 14.41
CA GLN A 135 13.03 4.23 15.64
C GLN A 135 14.43 4.53 16.19
N GLY A 136 14.61 4.46 17.51
CA GLY A 136 15.88 4.74 18.18
C GLY A 136 15.97 6.14 18.80
N GLY A 137 17.22 6.58 19.03
CA GLY A 137 17.57 7.84 19.70
C GLY A 137 17.71 9.04 18.77
N GLN A 138 18.80 9.81 18.92
CA GLN A 138 19.13 10.94 18.03
C GLN A 138 19.58 10.46 16.64
N ASP A 139 20.11 9.24 16.56
CA ASP A 139 20.62 8.63 15.34
C ASP A 139 19.47 8.32 14.36
N GLY A 140 19.66 8.64 13.08
CA GLY A 140 18.64 8.51 12.03
C GLY A 140 18.40 9.83 11.28
N TYR A 141 17.14 10.10 10.89
CA TYR A 141 16.78 11.37 10.28
C TYR A 141 16.39 12.41 11.32
N SER A 142 16.86 13.65 11.13
CA SER A 142 16.51 14.78 11.97
C SER A 142 15.05 15.19 11.80
N GLU A 143 14.55 15.99 12.76
CA GLU A 143 13.21 16.56 12.66
C GLU A 143 13.04 17.41 11.39
N ASP A 144 14.04 18.23 11.05
CA ASP A 144 13.99 19.05 9.84
C ASP A 144 14.00 18.22 8.56
N GLN A 145 14.79 17.14 8.49
CA GLN A 145 14.80 16.24 7.34
C GLN A 145 13.44 15.59 7.12
N MET A 146 12.82 15.07 8.18
CA MET A 146 11.50 14.43 8.08
C MET A 146 10.41 15.44 7.77
N ARG A 147 10.44 16.62 8.40
CA ARG A 147 9.48 17.70 8.11
C ARG A 147 9.62 18.22 6.69
N SER A 148 10.84 18.36 6.18
CA SER A 148 11.10 18.77 4.81
C SER A 148 10.52 17.76 3.81
N ALA A 149 10.80 16.46 4.01
CA ALA A 149 10.23 15.40 3.18
C ALA A 149 8.70 15.39 3.22
N LEU A 150 8.09 15.47 4.40
CA LEU A 150 6.63 15.50 4.53
C LEU A 150 6.00 16.77 3.91
N LYS A 151 6.67 17.93 3.98
CA LYS A 151 6.18 19.17 3.35
C LYS A 151 6.40 19.21 1.83
N SER A 152 7.26 18.34 1.30
CA SER A 152 7.51 18.20 -0.14
C SER A 152 6.42 17.40 -0.88
N VAL A 153 5.33 17.03 -0.20
CA VAL A 153 4.24 16.26 -0.80
C VAL A 153 3.75 16.92 -2.08
N ALA A 154 3.80 16.14 -3.16
CA ALA A 154 3.24 16.47 -4.46
C ALA A 154 2.06 15.55 -4.74
N LEU A 155 0.95 16.13 -5.19
CA LEU A 155 -0.23 15.39 -5.59
C LEU A 155 -0.36 15.44 -7.10
N ARG A 156 -0.51 14.28 -7.74
CA ARG A 156 -0.81 14.19 -9.17
C ARG A 156 -2.30 13.95 -9.42
N GLY A 157 -2.71 14.20 -10.67
CA GLY A 157 -4.07 13.92 -11.14
C GLY A 157 -4.44 12.43 -11.01
N PRO A 158 -5.69 12.07 -11.35
CA PRO A 158 -6.11 10.68 -11.41
C PRO A 158 -5.15 9.88 -12.29
N ILE A 159 -4.73 8.72 -11.80
CA ILE A 159 -3.95 7.75 -12.58
C ILE A 159 -4.96 6.89 -13.32
N SER A 160 -4.73 6.63 -14.60
CA SER A 160 -5.61 5.74 -15.36
C SER A 160 -5.65 4.35 -14.71
N LEU A 161 -6.75 3.62 -14.88
CA LEU A 161 -6.82 2.25 -14.35
C LEU A 161 -5.71 1.38 -14.95
N GLU A 162 -5.40 1.56 -16.22
CA GLU A 162 -4.32 0.84 -16.90
C GLU A 162 -2.97 1.05 -16.24
N GLU A 163 -2.60 2.31 -15.98
CA GLU A 163 -1.36 2.65 -15.26
C GLU A 163 -1.35 2.06 -13.85
N GLN A 164 -2.47 2.12 -13.11
CA GLN A 164 -2.57 1.53 -11.78
C GLN A 164 -2.37 0.00 -11.82
N VAL A 165 -3.01 -0.68 -12.78
CA VAL A 165 -2.86 -2.13 -12.98
C VAL A 165 -1.43 -2.48 -13.40
N SER A 166 -0.80 -1.66 -14.25
CA SER A 166 0.57 -1.87 -14.70
C SER A 166 1.61 -1.76 -13.57
N ALA A 167 1.26 -1.06 -12.49
CA ALA A 167 2.11 -0.83 -11.34
C ALA A 167 1.95 -1.90 -10.23
N LEU A 168 1.04 -2.86 -10.40
CA LEU A 168 0.87 -3.96 -9.45
C LEU A 168 2.13 -4.85 -9.41
N PRO A 169 2.44 -5.49 -8.26
CA PRO A 169 3.59 -6.39 -8.11
C PRO A 169 3.36 -7.77 -8.75
N PHE A 170 2.45 -7.87 -9.71
CA PHE A 170 2.10 -9.05 -10.48
C PHE A 170 1.40 -8.64 -11.79
N ARG A 171 1.41 -9.52 -12.80
CA ARG A 171 0.65 -9.38 -14.04
C ARG A 171 -0.54 -10.32 -14.04
N ILE A 172 -1.64 -9.87 -14.66
CA ILE A 172 -2.85 -10.66 -14.83
C ILE A 172 -2.99 -11.00 -16.31
N GLY A 173 -2.91 -12.28 -16.64
CA GLY A 173 -3.17 -12.78 -17.99
C GLY A 173 -4.67 -12.78 -18.30
N ASP A 174 -5.24 -13.98 -18.39
CA ASP A 174 -6.66 -14.21 -18.61
C ASP A 174 -7.51 -13.68 -17.45
N LYS A 175 -8.49 -12.82 -17.78
CA LYS A 175 -9.42 -12.22 -16.82
C LYS A 175 -10.76 -12.96 -16.79
N ALA A 176 -10.93 -13.97 -17.63
CA ALA A 176 -12.13 -14.79 -17.73
C ALA A 176 -13.43 -13.95 -17.83
N GLY A 177 -13.39 -12.86 -18.60
CA GLY A 177 -14.51 -11.93 -18.78
C GLY A 177 -14.74 -10.94 -17.63
N PHE A 178 -14.01 -11.04 -16.51
CA PHE A 178 -14.06 -10.04 -15.46
C PHE A 178 -13.32 -8.76 -15.88
N ARG A 179 -13.89 -7.62 -15.53
CA ARG A 179 -13.26 -6.32 -15.71
C ARG A 179 -12.45 -5.97 -14.47
N PRO A 180 -11.16 -5.59 -14.58
CA PRO A 180 -10.52 -4.85 -13.51
C PRO A 180 -11.24 -3.52 -13.37
N VAL A 181 -11.54 -3.08 -12.15
CA VAL A 181 -12.30 -1.82 -11.94
C VAL A 181 -11.61 -0.87 -10.97
N ARG A 182 -10.74 -1.38 -10.10
CA ARG A 182 -10.07 -0.56 -9.08
C ARG A 182 -8.86 -1.26 -8.49
N VAL A 183 -7.72 -0.58 -8.41
CA VAL A 183 -6.59 -0.98 -7.59
C VAL A 183 -6.80 -0.52 -6.15
N LEU A 184 -6.44 -1.36 -5.19
CA LEU A 184 -6.57 -1.12 -3.75
C LEU A 184 -5.18 -1.20 -3.13
N SER A 185 -4.78 -0.16 -2.40
CA SER A 185 -3.54 -0.11 -1.62
C SER A 185 -2.25 -0.44 -2.39
N GLY A 186 -2.25 -0.31 -3.73
CA GLY A 186 -1.11 -0.55 -4.61
C GLY A 186 -0.68 -2.02 -4.79
N ASN A 187 -1.27 -2.97 -4.06
CA ASN A 187 -0.90 -4.39 -4.11
C ASN A 187 -2.09 -5.33 -4.40
N SER A 188 -3.28 -4.76 -4.62
CA SER A 188 -4.51 -5.51 -4.79
C SER A 188 -5.39 -4.92 -5.88
N ILE A 189 -6.26 -5.73 -6.46
CA ILE A 189 -7.16 -5.33 -7.54
C ILE A 189 -8.55 -5.94 -7.32
N LEU A 190 -9.58 -5.12 -7.52
CA LEU A 190 -10.97 -5.53 -7.59
C LEU A 190 -11.36 -5.79 -9.04
N PHE A 191 -11.96 -6.94 -9.26
CA PHE A 191 -12.58 -7.37 -10.50
C PHE A 191 -14.09 -7.48 -10.34
N THR A 192 -14.83 -7.18 -11.39
CA THR A 192 -16.27 -7.39 -11.45
C THR A 192 -16.72 -8.04 -12.76
N ASP A 193 -17.79 -8.82 -12.70
CA ASP A 193 -18.48 -9.40 -13.85
C ASP A 193 -19.90 -8.82 -13.95
N GLY A 194 -19.99 -7.58 -14.41
CA GLY A 194 -21.24 -6.83 -14.46
C GLY A 194 -20.99 -5.33 -14.64
N PRO A 195 -22.04 -4.50 -14.67
CA PRO A 195 -21.92 -3.07 -14.94
C PRO A 195 -21.40 -2.26 -13.74
N ASN A 196 -21.49 -2.76 -12.50
CA ASN A 196 -21.03 -1.99 -11.34
C ASN A 196 -19.51 -2.09 -11.17
N ASP A 197 -18.87 -0.99 -10.77
CA ASP A 197 -17.44 -0.92 -10.45
C ASP A 197 -17.18 -0.99 -8.92
N THR A 198 -18.22 -1.31 -8.16
CA THR A 198 -18.21 -1.42 -6.71
C THR A 198 -18.86 -2.72 -6.25
N ILE A 199 -18.60 -3.11 -5.00
CA ILE A 199 -19.29 -4.23 -4.36
C ILE A 199 -20.58 -3.67 -3.76
N LYS A 200 -21.72 -4.03 -4.35
CA LYS A 200 -23.05 -3.60 -3.90
C LYS A 200 -23.96 -4.82 -3.81
N ALA A 201 -24.37 -5.17 -2.58
CA ALA A 201 -25.38 -6.21 -2.30
C ALA A 201 -25.16 -7.53 -3.07
N MET A 202 -23.90 -7.85 -3.38
CA MET A 202 -23.50 -8.98 -4.22
C MET A 202 -24.39 -9.16 -5.46
N GLU A 203 -24.80 -8.06 -6.11
CA GLU A 203 -25.68 -8.05 -7.30
C GLU A 203 -25.03 -8.67 -8.54
N GLN A 204 -23.71 -8.83 -8.52
CA GLN A 204 -22.89 -9.37 -9.58
C GLN A 204 -21.67 -10.09 -8.98
N PRO A 205 -21.04 -11.03 -9.71
CA PRO A 205 -19.81 -11.64 -9.25
C PRO A 205 -18.68 -10.63 -9.08
N VAL A 206 -17.89 -10.79 -8.02
CA VAL A 206 -16.70 -9.98 -7.77
C VAL A 206 -15.52 -10.87 -7.39
N ALA A 207 -14.31 -10.44 -7.71
CA ALA A 207 -13.08 -11.07 -7.21
C ALA A 207 -12.11 -10.00 -6.72
N ILE A 208 -11.46 -10.25 -5.59
CA ILE A 208 -10.39 -9.40 -5.08
C ILE A 208 -9.13 -10.24 -5.07
N MET A 209 -8.09 -9.78 -5.78
CA MET A 209 -6.77 -10.40 -5.81
C MET A 209 -5.76 -9.48 -5.14
N ALA A 210 -4.91 -10.04 -4.28
CA ALA A 210 -3.91 -9.30 -3.51
C ALA A 210 -2.59 -10.08 -3.44
N ALA A 211 -1.49 -9.39 -3.68
CA ALA A 211 -0.15 -9.90 -3.36
C ALA A 211 0.20 -9.58 -1.90
N SER A 212 0.88 -10.53 -1.23
CA SER A 212 1.27 -10.37 0.16
C SER A 212 2.35 -9.33 0.36
N LEU A 213 2.20 -8.52 1.41
CA LEU A 213 3.23 -7.59 1.89
C LEU A 213 4.16 -8.23 2.94
N GLN A 214 3.80 -9.42 3.41
CA GLN A 214 4.51 -10.18 4.44
C GLN A 214 4.89 -11.55 3.89
N PRO A 215 5.94 -12.19 4.43
CA PRO A 215 6.31 -13.55 4.06
C PRO A 215 5.16 -14.54 4.26
N PRO A 216 5.08 -15.61 3.44
CA PRO A 216 4.08 -16.64 3.61
C PRO A 216 4.28 -17.39 4.94
N PRO A 217 3.20 -17.90 5.55
CA PRO A 217 3.35 -18.85 6.64
C PRO A 217 4.11 -20.09 6.13
N PRO A 218 4.85 -20.78 7.01
CA PRO A 218 5.64 -21.93 6.56
C PRO A 218 4.75 -23.05 6.01
N PRO A 219 5.31 -23.93 5.15
CA PRO A 219 4.55 -24.99 4.48
C PRO A 219 3.81 -25.96 5.43
N GLY A 220 2.91 -26.75 4.83
CA GLY A 220 2.10 -27.74 5.56
C GLY A 220 0.89 -27.13 6.24
N GLU A 221 0.52 -27.66 7.40
CA GLU A 221 -0.71 -27.32 8.14
C GLU A 221 -0.86 -25.82 8.43
N ARG A 222 0.25 -25.10 8.65
CA ARG A 222 0.22 -23.66 8.93
C ARG A 222 -0.35 -22.83 7.79
N ARG A 223 -0.18 -23.27 6.53
CA ARG A 223 -0.80 -22.60 5.36
C ARG A 223 -2.30 -22.81 5.31
N GLU A 224 -2.78 -23.99 5.67
CA GLU A 224 -4.23 -24.25 5.78
C GLU A 224 -4.86 -23.43 6.91
N GLN A 225 -4.26 -23.45 8.11
CA GLN A 225 -4.74 -22.65 9.24
C GLN A 225 -4.81 -21.16 8.89
N PHE A 226 -3.76 -20.65 8.22
CA PHE A 226 -3.73 -19.29 7.69
C PHE A 226 -4.87 -19.03 6.70
N ALA A 227 -5.09 -19.92 5.74
CA ALA A 227 -6.14 -19.76 4.74
C ALA A 227 -7.54 -19.70 5.36
N ARG A 228 -7.83 -20.56 6.34
CA ARG A 228 -9.11 -20.57 7.07
C ARG A 228 -9.28 -19.30 7.91
N ALA A 229 -8.23 -18.89 8.64
CA ALA A 229 -8.26 -17.67 9.45
C ALA A 229 -8.47 -16.41 8.59
N ALA A 230 -7.80 -16.34 7.43
CA ALA A 230 -7.93 -15.22 6.50
C ALA A 230 -9.33 -15.14 5.85
N LEU A 231 -10.00 -16.27 5.64
CA LEU A 231 -11.37 -16.26 5.13
C LEU A 231 -12.38 -15.85 6.21
N ASN A 232 -12.22 -16.36 7.43
CA ASN A 232 -13.09 -16.05 8.56
C ASN A 232 -12.99 -14.59 9.04
N SER A 233 -11.88 -13.90 8.79
CA SER A 233 -11.72 -12.47 9.12
C SER A 233 -12.32 -11.52 8.09
N ASN A 234 -12.90 -12.05 7.00
CA ASN A 234 -13.48 -11.23 5.94
C ASN A 234 -14.83 -10.63 6.37
N GLN A 235 -14.86 -9.30 6.50
CA GLN A 235 -16.03 -8.54 6.97
C GLN A 235 -17.23 -8.54 6.00
N LEU A 236 -17.03 -8.98 4.75
CA LEU A 236 -18.12 -9.15 3.78
C LEU A 236 -18.91 -10.44 4.01
N LEU A 237 -18.42 -11.35 4.85
CA LEU A 237 -18.99 -12.68 5.04
C LEU A 237 -19.63 -12.82 6.42
N LYS A 238 -20.80 -13.46 6.47
CA LYS A 238 -21.43 -14.01 7.68
C LYS A 238 -21.72 -15.50 7.48
N ASP A 239 -21.84 -16.23 8.59
CA ASP A 239 -22.26 -17.64 8.60
C ASP A 239 -21.45 -18.53 7.64
N VAL A 240 -20.11 -18.41 7.66
CA VAL A 240 -19.22 -19.14 6.76
C VAL A 240 -19.25 -20.65 7.07
N VAL A 241 -19.57 -21.46 6.08
CA VAL A 241 -19.59 -22.93 6.14
C VAL A 241 -18.69 -23.49 5.04
N PHE A 242 -17.55 -24.07 5.44
CA PHE A 242 -16.60 -24.67 4.50
C PHE A 242 -17.16 -25.95 3.88
N GLU A 243 -17.17 -26.03 2.55
CA GLU A 243 -17.55 -27.23 1.81
C GLU A 243 -16.32 -28.02 1.38
N ARG A 244 -15.27 -27.31 0.95
CA ARG A 244 -13.99 -27.87 0.52
C ARG A 244 -12.86 -26.97 0.99
N SER A 245 -11.75 -27.58 1.43
CA SER A 245 -10.53 -26.89 1.84
C SER A 245 -9.36 -27.82 1.54
N GLU A 246 -8.62 -27.54 0.48
CA GLU A 246 -7.64 -28.47 -0.07
C GLU A 246 -6.32 -27.77 -0.38
N SER A 247 -5.22 -28.44 -0.02
CA SER A 247 -3.88 -28.06 -0.45
C SER A 247 -3.46 -28.93 -1.62
N PHE A 248 -2.85 -28.34 -2.64
CA PHE A 248 -2.33 -29.08 -3.80
C PHE A 248 -1.10 -28.40 -4.39
N ARG A 249 -0.34 -29.12 -5.20
CA ARG A 249 0.82 -28.59 -5.90
C ARG A 249 0.47 -28.41 -7.38
N PHE A 250 0.73 -27.23 -7.92
CA PHE A 250 0.44 -26.90 -9.31
C PHE A 250 1.47 -25.91 -9.85
N LYS A 251 1.98 -26.17 -11.07
CA LYS A 251 3.08 -25.40 -11.70
C LYS A 251 4.30 -25.19 -10.79
N GLY A 252 4.63 -26.18 -9.97
CA GLY A 252 5.76 -26.12 -9.04
C GLY A 252 5.54 -25.30 -7.78
N GLN A 253 4.40 -24.62 -7.63
CA GLN A 253 4.02 -23.87 -6.44
C GLN A 253 3.05 -24.67 -5.56
N ASP A 254 2.99 -24.33 -4.28
CA ASP A 254 1.99 -24.86 -3.37
C ASP A 254 0.76 -23.94 -3.38
N TRP A 255 -0.42 -24.55 -3.38
CA TRP A 255 -1.69 -23.86 -3.44
C TRP A 255 -2.60 -24.32 -2.30
N HIS A 256 -3.49 -23.44 -1.86
CA HIS A 256 -4.59 -23.79 -0.99
C HIS A 256 -5.88 -23.16 -1.50
N GLU A 257 -6.92 -23.97 -1.67
CA GLU A 257 -8.23 -23.51 -2.13
C GLU A 257 -9.32 -23.87 -1.12
N ILE A 258 -10.17 -22.89 -0.82
CA ILE A 258 -11.38 -23.06 -0.02
C ILE A 258 -12.58 -22.70 -0.89
N VAL A 259 -13.59 -23.57 -0.89
CA VAL A 259 -14.95 -23.25 -1.34
C VAL A 259 -15.87 -23.32 -0.13
N ALA A 260 -16.63 -22.26 0.10
CA ALA A 260 -17.54 -22.17 1.24
C ALA A 260 -18.86 -21.51 0.84
N ARG A 261 -19.93 -21.87 1.56
CA ARG A 261 -21.16 -21.08 1.58
C ARG A 261 -21.06 -20.02 2.67
N ALA A 262 -21.67 -18.87 2.43
CA ALA A 262 -21.76 -17.79 3.39
C ALA A 262 -23.01 -16.94 3.09
N LYS A 263 -23.23 -15.91 3.90
CA LYS A 263 -24.16 -14.82 3.60
C LYS A 263 -23.41 -13.53 3.36
N ASP A 264 -23.89 -12.72 2.42
CA ASP A 264 -23.45 -11.35 2.26
C ASP A 264 -23.76 -10.56 3.54
N ALA A 265 -22.75 -9.98 4.18
CA ALA A 265 -22.91 -9.36 5.49
C ALA A 265 -23.93 -8.20 5.53
N PRO A 266 -24.00 -7.31 4.52
CA PRO A 266 -25.02 -6.26 4.41
C PRO A 266 -26.44 -6.76 4.19
N THR A 267 -26.66 -7.74 3.30
CA THR A 267 -28.02 -8.11 2.85
C THR A 267 -28.56 -9.41 3.43
N GLY A 268 -27.68 -10.31 3.88
CA GLY A 268 -28.04 -11.66 4.28
C GLY A 268 -28.23 -12.65 3.12
N GLU A 269 -28.05 -12.20 1.87
CA GLU A 269 -28.21 -13.03 0.68
C GLU A 269 -27.23 -14.22 0.66
N PRO A 270 -27.68 -15.44 0.29
CA PRO A 270 -26.81 -16.59 0.14
C PRO A 270 -25.77 -16.40 -0.96
N ILE A 271 -24.50 -16.58 -0.60
CA ILE A 271 -23.37 -16.47 -1.51
C ILE A 271 -22.45 -17.68 -1.38
N VAL A 272 -21.71 -17.94 -2.46
CA VAL A 272 -20.58 -18.87 -2.49
C VAL A 272 -19.31 -18.05 -2.58
N VAL A 273 -18.34 -18.42 -1.75
CA VAL A 273 -17.00 -17.85 -1.75
C VAL A 273 -15.99 -18.90 -2.19
N MET A 274 -15.08 -18.50 -3.08
CA MET A 274 -13.90 -19.27 -3.42
C MET A 274 -12.66 -18.45 -3.09
N GLN A 275 -11.87 -18.95 -2.16
CA GLN A 275 -10.57 -18.40 -1.84
C GLN A 275 -9.49 -19.31 -2.40
N THR A 276 -8.56 -18.74 -3.17
CA THR A 276 -7.38 -19.45 -3.64
C THR A 276 -6.14 -18.69 -3.21
N ILE A 277 -5.16 -19.39 -2.63
CA ILE A 277 -3.86 -18.84 -2.26
C ILE A 277 -2.79 -19.63 -2.99
N ARG A 278 -1.94 -18.93 -3.74
CA ARG A 278 -0.71 -19.48 -4.33
C ARG A 278 0.49 -18.99 -3.55
N PHE A 279 1.27 -19.92 -3.01
CA PHE A 279 2.46 -19.62 -2.22
C PHE A 279 3.72 -19.71 -3.07
N GLU A 280 4.52 -18.65 -3.02
CA GLU A 280 5.89 -18.58 -3.53
C GLU A 280 6.89 -18.69 -2.36
N PRO A 281 8.21 -18.77 -2.61
CA PRO A 281 9.19 -18.88 -1.53
C PRO A 281 9.16 -17.71 -0.52
N ASP A 282 8.96 -16.49 -0.99
CA ASP A 282 9.08 -15.25 -0.20
C ASP A 282 7.78 -14.44 -0.09
N ARG A 283 6.76 -14.78 -0.87
CA ARG A 283 5.44 -14.10 -0.90
C ARG A 283 4.32 -15.08 -1.26
N TYR A 284 3.08 -14.58 -1.31
CA TYR A 284 1.93 -15.30 -1.86
C TYR A 284 0.99 -14.34 -2.58
N VAL A 285 0.17 -14.88 -3.49
CA VAL A 285 -1.00 -14.18 -4.03
C VAL A 285 -2.25 -14.87 -3.52
N ARG A 286 -3.21 -14.08 -3.04
CA ARG A 286 -4.51 -14.55 -2.56
C ARG A 286 -5.60 -13.90 -3.40
N MET A 287 -6.52 -14.71 -3.89
CA MET A 287 -7.76 -14.24 -4.51
C MET A 287 -8.97 -14.73 -3.72
N VAL A 288 -9.95 -13.85 -3.54
CA VAL A 288 -11.28 -14.19 -3.00
C VAL A 288 -12.32 -13.80 -4.04
N GLY A 289 -12.96 -14.80 -4.62
CA GLY A 289 -14.12 -14.66 -5.49
C GLY A 289 -15.41 -14.83 -4.71
N LEU A 290 -16.40 -13.99 -4.98
CA LEU A 290 -17.71 -13.98 -4.35
C LEU A 290 -18.79 -13.97 -5.42
N VAL A 291 -19.79 -14.82 -5.27
CA VAL A 291 -20.89 -14.95 -6.23
C VAL A 291 -22.16 -15.40 -5.52
N ARG A 292 -23.35 -15.06 -6.06
CA ARG A 292 -24.62 -15.63 -5.58
C ARG A 292 -24.66 -17.13 -5.81
N GLU A 293 -25.37 -17.85 -4.95
CA GLU A 293 -25.44 -19.32 -5.02
C GLU A 293 -25.90 -19.84 -6.39
N GLY A 294 -26.88 -19.18 -7.02
CA GLY A 294 -27.41 -19.55 -8.34
C GLY A 294 -26.42 -19.43 -9.51
N ASP A 295 -25.37 -18.62 -9.37
CA ASP A 295 -24.35 -18.39 -10.41
C ASP A 295 -23.04 -19.17 -10.15
N ARG A 296 -23.02 -20.02 -9.11
CA ARG A 296 -21.85 -20.77 -8.64
C ARG A 296 -21.13 -21.51 -9.77
N ASP A 297 -21.81 -22.43 -10.43
CA ASP A 297 -21.16 -23.38 -11.36
C ASP A 297 -20.59 -22.68 -12.60
N LYS A 298 -21.23 -21.60 -13.03
CA LYS A 298 -20.76 -20.74 -14.11
C LYS A 298 -19.52 -19.93 -13.71
N THR A 299 -19.39 -19.57 -12.45
CA THR A 299 -18.46 -18.52 -12.01
C THR A 299 -17.19 -19.08 -11.34
N LEU A 300 -17.29 -20.15 -10.55
CA LEU A 300 -16.11 -20.71 -9.87
C LEU A 300 -14.97 -21.10 -10.83
N PRO A 301 -15.23 -21.73 -12.00
CA PRO A 301 -14.16 -22.01 -12.96
C PRO A 301 -13.46 -20.75 -13.46
N ARG A 302 -14.20 -19.66 -13.66
CA ARG A 302 -13.65 -18.37 -14.13
C ARG A 302 -12.76 -17.72 -13.08
N PHE A 303 -13.12 -17.81 -11.80
CA PHE A 303 -12.23 -17.39 -10.72
C PHE A 303 -10.91 -18.16 -10.77
N ARG A 304 -10.94 -19.48 -10.97
CA ARG A 304 -9.71 -20.28 -11.08
C ARG A 304 -8.87 -19.85 -12.28
N SER A 305 -9.47 -19.63 -13.44
CA SER A 305 -8.77 -19.10 -14.64
C SER A 305 -8.03 -17.79 -14.36
N ILE A 306 -8.64 -16.87 -13.60
CA ILE A 306 -8.01 -15.58 -13.27
C ILE A 306 -6.72 -15.79 -12.47
N ILE A 307 -6.78 -16.52 -11.34
CA ILE A 307 -5.60 -16.70 -10.48
C ILE A 307 -4.53 -17.59 -11.12
N ASP A 308 -4.92 -18.58 -11.93
CA ASP A 308 -4.00 -19.46 -12.67
C ASP A 308 -3.18 -18.72 -13.73
N SER A 309 -3.68 -17.57 -14.19
CA SER A 309 -3.04 -16.70 -15.19
C SER A 309 -2.04 -15.70 -14.60
N VAL A 310 -1.98 -15.57 -13.28
CA VAL A 310 -1.17 -14.55 -12.62
C VAL A 310 0.30 -14.87 -12.76
N ASP A 311 1.09 -13.88 -13.17
CA ASP A 311 2.54 -13.92 -13.13
C ASP A 311 3.05 -13.01 -12.00
N MET A 312 3.84 -13.56 -11.08
CA MET A 312 4.41 -12.77 -9.98
C MET A 312 5.80 -12.22 -10.29
N ASN A 313 6.35 -12.49 -11.48
CA ASN A 313 7.62 -11.94 -11.93
C ASN A 313 7.37 -10.87 -13.01
N PRO A 314 6.79 -9.70 -12.64
CA PRO A 314 6.23 -8.72 -13.56
C PRO A 314 7.25 -7.91 -14.36
#